data_AF-A0A7X6JB47-F1
#
_entry.id   AF-A0A7X6JB47-F1
#
_cell.length_a   1.000
_cell.length_b   1.000
_cell.length_c   1.000
_cell.angle_alpha   90.00
_cell.angle_beta   90.00
_cell.angle_gamma   90.00
#
_symmetry.space_group_name_H-M   'P 1'
#
loop_
_entity.id
_entity.type
_entity.pdbx_description
1 polymer ?
#
loop_
_entity_poly.entity_id
_entity_poly.type
_entity_poly.pdbx_seq_one_letter_code
_entity_poly.pdbx_strand_id
1 'polypeptide(L)'
;MHVADIDLNILGANGIVGASMGLGVGAALAAKQRGSDDAGIAFFGDGGSNEGIFHEALNLAALWKLPIIFFARTILRHVDAI
;
A
#
# COMPACT_ATOMS: atom_id res chain seq x y z
N MET A 1 -5.25 0.90 -16.06
CA MET A 1 -6.33 1.89 -15.84
C MET A 1 -6.29 2.33 -14.38
N HIS A 2 -6.51 3.61 -14.10
CA HIS A 2 -6.52 4.20 -12.75
C HIS A 2 -7.97 4.23 -12.23
N VAL A 3 -8.33 3.26 -11.38
CA VAL A 3 -9.68 3.12 -10.80
C VAL A 3 -9.69 3.73 -9.41
N ALA A 4 -10.72 4.50 -9.08
CA ALA A 4 -10.98 5.03 -7.75
C ALA A 4 -12.49 4.98 -7.47
N ASP A 5 -12.86 4.65 -6.24
CA ASP A 5 -14.25 4.62 -5.77
C ASP A 5 -14.24 4.89 -4.26
N ILE A 6 -14.59 6.13 -3.88
CA ILE A 6 -14.50 6.59 -2.50
C ILE A 6 -15.60 5.96 -1.64
N ASP A 7 -16.77 5.68 -2.22
CA ASP A 7 -17.89 5.07 -1.50
C ASP A 7 -17.54 3.63 -1.09
N LEU A 8 -16.65 2.97 -1.84
CA LEU A 8 -16.08 1.65 -1.52
C LEU A 8 -14.72 1.72 -0.78
N ASN A 9 -14.27 2.90 -0.33
CA ASN A 9 -12.96 3.12 0.29
C ASN A 9 -11.75 2.75 -0.60
N ILE A 10 -11.93 2.78 -1.92
CA ILE A 10 -10.86 2.61 -2.91
C ILE A 10 -10.31 4.01 -3.24
N LEU A 11 -9.27 4.40 -2.50
CA LEU A 11 -8.65 5.74 -2.59
C LEU A 11 -7.97 6.04 -3.94
N GLY A 12 -7.86 5.04 -4.81
CA GLY A 12 -7.38 5.20 -6.18
C GLY A 12 -6.13 4.38 -6.50
N ALA A 13 -6.15 3.71 -7.66
CA ALA A 13 -4.97 3.13 -8.27
C ALA A 13 -4.13 4.24 -8.94
N ASN A 14 -2.81 4.19 -8.74
CA ASN A 14 -1.85 5.15 -9.29
C ASN A 14 -0.96 4.51 -10.38
N GLY A 15 -0.40 5.36 -11.24
CA GLY A 15 0.52 4.95 -12.30
C GLY A 15 1.99 4.96 -11.88
N ILE A 16 2.25 5.40 -10.65
CA ILE A 16 3.59 5.48 -10.07
C ILE A 16 3.87 4.19 -9.32
N VAL A 17 4.98 3.52 -9.66
CA VAL A 17 5.37 2.28 -8.99
C VAL A 17 5.52 2.53 -7.49
N GLY A 18 4.90 1.67 -6.67
CA GLY A 18 4.99 1.71 -5.20
C GLY A 18 4.17 2.80 -4.50
N ALA A 19 3.53 3.74 -5.20
CA ALA A 19 2.85 4.88 -4.56
C ALA A 19 1.64 4.51 -3.69
N SER A 20 1.08 3.30 -3.82
CA SER A 20 -0.02 2.79 -2.98
C SER A 20 0.36 2.71 -1.50
N MET A 21 1.63 2.49 -1.18
CA MET A 21 2.11 2.36 0.20
C MET A 21 2.05 3.67 0.97
N GLY A 22 2.46 4.77 0.34
CA GLY A 22 2.33 6.10 0.94
C GLY A 22 0.87 6.49 1.18
N LEU A 23 -0.01 6.23 0.21
CA LEU A 23 -1.45 6.46 0.34
C LEU A 23 -2.05 5.61 1.48
N GLY A 24 -1.71 4.33 1.55
CA GLY A 24 -2.17 3.44 2.62
C GLY A 24 -1.72 3.89 4.00
N VAL A 25 -0.46 4.33 4.14
CA VAL A 25 0.09 4.88 5.40
C VAL A 25 -0.66 6.15 5.81
N GLY A 26 -0.91 7.06 4.87
CA GLY A 26 -1.69 8.27 5.12
C GLY A 26 -3.12 7.95 5.58
N ALA A 27 -3.79 6.99 4.94
CA ALA A 27 -5.13 6.54 5.31
C ALA A 27 -5.16 5.93 6.72
N ALA A 28 -4.21 5.04 7.03
CA ALA A 28 -4.09 4.42 8.36
C ALA A 28 -3.76 5.45 9.45
N LEU A 29 -2.94 6.45 9.14
CA LEU A 29 -2.67 7.56 10.04
C LEU A 29 -3.95 8.38 10.31
N ALA A 30 -4.73 8.68 9.27
CA ALA A 30 -5.99 9.40 9.41
C ALA A 30 -7.00 8.61 10.26
N ALA A 31 -7.12 7.30 10.04
CA ALA A 31 -7.96 6.42 10.86
C ALA A 31 -7.55 6.47 12.34
N LYS A 32 -6.25 6.33 12.61
CA LYS A 32 -5.70 6.42 13.97
C LYS A 32 -5.97 7.78 14.63
N GLN A 33 -5.77 8.88 13.90
CA GLN A 33 -6.00 10.23 14.42
C GLN A 33 -7.48 10.51 14.71
N ARG A 34 -8.39 9.89 13.95
CA ARG A 34 -9.85 9.99 14.16
C ARG A 34 -10.36 9.04 15.24
N GLY A 35 -9.57 8.06 15.67
CA GLY A 35 -10.02 7.01 16.59
C GLY A 35 -11.07 6.09 15.99
N SER A 36 -11.07 5.91 14.67
CA SER A 36 -11.96 4.97 13.97
C SER A 36 -11.40 3.55 13.99
N ASP A 37 -12.26 2.56 13.77
CA ASP A 37 -11.88 1.14 13.63
C ASP A 37 -11.36 0.78 12.22
N ASP A 38 -11.19 1.78 11.35
CA ASP A 38 -10.69 1.60 9.99
C ASP A 38 -9.19 1.24 9.95
N ALA A 39 -8.80 0.49 8.92
CA ALA A 39 -7.41 0.16 8.62
C ALA A 39 -7.08 0.42 7.14
N GLY A 40 -5.84 0.80 6.87
CA GLY A 40 -5.34 0.95 5.49
C GLY A 40 -4.89 -0.39 4.90
N ILE A 41 -5.04 -0.56 3.58
CA ILE A 41 -4.39 -1.65 2.84
C ILE A 41 -3.63 -1.09 1.64
N ALA A 42 -2.38 -1.50 1.48
CA ALA A 42 -1.53 -1.13 0.36
C ALA A 42 -1.16 -2.38 -0.46
N PHE A 43 -1.63 -2.44 -1.70
CA PHE A 43 -1.27 -3.49 -2.65
C PHE A 43 -0.05 -3.05 -3.47
N PHE A 44 0.96 -3.92 -3.57
CA PHE A 44 2.14 -3.66 -4.39
C PHE A 44 2.74 -4.95 -4.95
N GLY A 45 3.47 -4.82 -6.06
CA GLY A 45 4.24 -5.91 -6.65
C GLY A 45 5.70 -5.93 -6.17
N ASP A 46 6.45 -6.93 -6.62
CA ASP A 46 7.90 -7.06 -6.43
C ASP A 46 8.65 -5.78 -6.84
N GLY A 47 8.36 -5.21 -8.01
CA GLY A 47 8.94 -3.94 -8.45
C GLY A 47 8.63 -2.77 -7.49
N GLY A 48 7.44 -2.76 -6.89
CA GLY A 48 7.04 -1.76 -5.91
C GLY A 48 7.84 -1.83 -4.61
N SER A 49 8.28 -3.03 -4.20
CA SER A 49 9.12 -3.21 -3.01
C SER A 49 10.55 -2.69 -3.18
N ASN A 50 10.99 -2.46 -4.43
CA ASN A 50 12.32 -1.96 -4.75
C ASN A 50 12.40 -0.42 -4.78
N GLU A 51 11.25 0.26 -4.57
CA GLU A 51 11.18 1.71 -4.46
C GLU A 51 11.50 2.17 -3.04
N GLY A 52 12.14 3.35 -2.90
CA GLY A 52 12.48 3.90 -1.57
C GLY A 52 11.28 4.07 -0.65
N ILE A 53 10.11 4.39 -1.22
CA ILE A 53 8.86 4.58 -0.47
C ILE A 53 8.40 3.32 0.27
N PHE A 54 8.79 2.12 -0.16
CA PHE A 54 8.52 0.88 0.57
C PHE A 54 9.14 0.92 1.97
N HIS A 55 10.42 1.28 2.03
CA HIS A 55 11.18 1.31 3.29
C HIS A 55 10.68 2.44 4.21
N GLU A 56 10.40 3.61 3.64
CA GLU A 56 9.85 4.74 4.39
C GLU A 56 8.46 4.42 4.97
N ALA A 57 7.57 3.85 4.15
CA ALA A 57 6.22 3.50 4.56
C ALA A 57 6.21 2.44 5.68
N LEU A 58 7.03 1.39 5.56
CA LEU A 58 7.17 0.37 6.61
C LEU A 58 7.70 0.97 7.91
N ASN A 59 8.74 1.81 7.83
CA ASN A 59 9.34 2.42 9.01
C ASN A 59 8.35 3.35 9.73
N LEU A 60 7.64 4.21 9.01
CA LEU A 60 6.62 5.09 9.58
C LEU A 60 5.44 4.31 10.18
N ALA A 61 4.95 3.30 9.47
CA ALA A 61 3.86 2.45 9.96
C ALA A 61 4.23 1.76 11.28
N ALA A 62 5.45 1.23 11.37
CA ALA A 62 5.95 0.58 12.57
C ALA A 62 6.18 1.58 13.71
N LEU A 63 6.89 2.67 13.45
CA LEU A 63 7.21 3.72 14.44
C LEU A 63 5.95 4.30 15.07
N TRP A 64 4.97 4.63 14.24
CA TRP A 64 3.72 5.22 14.69
C TRP A 64 2.65 4.19 15.04
N LYS A 65 2.93 2.88 14.96
CA LYS A 65 1.98 1.80 15.25
C LYS A 65 0.64 2.03 14.54
N LEU A 66 0.69 2.12 13.21
CA LEU A 66 -0.48 2.39 12.38
C LEU A 66 -1.27 1.12 12.04
N PRO A 67 -2.61 1.21 11.93
CA PRO A 67 -3.45 0.09 11.49
C PRO A 67 -3.38 -0.06 9.96
N ILE A 68 -2.34 -0.74 9.45
CA ILE A 68 -2.13 -0.92 8.01
C ILE A 68 -1.67 -2.34 7.66
N ILE A 69 -2.16 -2.85 6.54
CA ILE A 69 -1.72 -4.10 5.90
C ILE A 69 -0.94 -3.78 4.62
N PHE A 70 0.27 -4.34 4.53
CA PHE A 70 1.08 -4.33 3.31
C PHE A 70 0.88 -5.64 2.56
N PHE A 71 0.13 -5.62 1.47
CA PHE A 71 -0.14 -6.79 0.64
C PHE A 71 0.86 -6.87 -0.53
N ALA A 72 1.95 -7.61 -0.32
CA ALA A 72 2.96 -7.88 -1.32
C ALA A 72 2.52 -9.01 -2.24
N ARG A 73 2.43 -8.75 -3.56
CA ARG A 73 2.11 -9.77 -4.57
C ARG A 73 3.33 -10.02 -5.46
N THR A 74 3.97 -11.16 -5.26
CA THR A 74 5.02 -11.67 -6.15
C THR A 74 4.42 -12.68 -7.13
N ILE A 75 4.71 -12.53 -8.42
CA ILE A 75 4.34 -13.52 -9.43
C ILE A 75 5.53 -14.46 -9.60
N LEU A 76 5.39 -15.71 -9.18
CA LEU A 76 6.31 -16.78 -9.58
C LEU A 76 6.11 -17.04 -11.08
N ARG A 77 7.01 -16.53 -11.91
CA ARG A 77 7.14 -17.02 -13.28
C ARG A 77 7.97 -18.29 -13.25
N HIS A 78 7.37 -19.44 -13.56
CA HIS A 78 8.15 -20.60 -14.01
C HIS A 78 8.86 -20.19 -15.30
N VAL A 79 10.19 -20.07 -15.24
CA VAL A 79 11.02 -19.79 -16.41
C VAL A 79 11.28 -21.11 -17.13
N ASP A 80 10.22 -21.73 -17.66
CA ASP A 80 10.28 -22.89 -18.55
C ASP A 80 9.56 -22.58 -19.88
N ALA A 81 9.90 -21.43 -20.46
CA ALA A 81 9.44 -21.02 -21.77
C ALA A 81 10.64 -20.54 -22.60
N ILE A 82 11.60 -21.44 -22.82
CA ILE A 82 12.51 -21.47 -23.98
C ILE A 82 12.80 -22.92 -24.32
#